data_AF-A0A2B8AI54-F1
#
_entry.id   AF-A0A2B8AI54-F1
#
_cell.length_a   1.000
_cell.length_b   1.000
_cell.length_c   1.000
_cell.angle_alpha   90.00
_cell.angle_beta   90.00
_cell.angle_gamma   90.00
#
_symmetry.space_group_name_H-M   'P 1'
#
loop_
_entity.id
_entity.type
_entity.pdbx_description
1 polymer ?
#
loop_
_entity_poly.entity_id
_entity_poly.type
_entity_poly.pdbx_seq_one_letter_code
_entity_poly.pdbx_strand_id
1 'polypeptide(L)'
;MVRRPVALVAAVVLAAEAVGFALLNWFLGEVVDNQRMSLAGLDPDAMSLGSVALGVVFGLYLLTCAVVLLVAGVRDRAPGRFSRVLLIVCAVVHAVLGAVTVGLVGWAAFAFLMLVLGLVVLALIGYGTDRGTAESGAGEPSGPAPRTAPGAGPA
;
A
#
# COMPACT_ATOMS: atom_id res chain seq x y z
N MET A 1 6.81 18.35 -3.51
CA MET A 1 7.32 18.57 -2.14
C MET A 1 6.62 17.67 -1.11
N VAL A 2 5.28 17.55 -1.13
CA VAL A 2 4.50 16.75 -0.17
C VAL A 2 4.70 15.23 -0.27
N ARG A 3 4.97 14.67 -1.45
CA ARG A 3 5.08 13.21 -1.64
C ARG A 3 6.20 12.53 -0.81
N ARG A 4 7.35 13.20 -0.64
CA ARG A 4 8.49 12.68 0.14
C ARG A 4 8.16 12.53 1.63
N PRO A 5 7.77 13.60 2.36
CA PRO A 5 7.46 13.47 3.78
C PRO A 5 6.29 12.51 4.02
N VAL A 6 5.27 12.52 3.16
CA VAL A 6 4.14 11.56 3.25
C VAL A 6 4.64 10.12 3.17
N ALA A 7 5.49 9.78 2.21
CA ALA A 7 6.02 8.42 2.10
C ALA A 7 6.91 8.02 3.28
N LEU A 8 7.71 8.94 3.81
CA LEU A 8 8.54 8.67 4.99
C LEU A 8 7.68 8.45 6.24
N VAL A 9 6.67 9.29 6.45
CA VAL A 9 5.72 9.14 7.57
C VAL A 9 4.95 7.82 7.43
N ALA A 10 4.42 7.53 6.24
CA ALA A 10 3.73 6.27 5.96
C ALA A 10 4.63 5.05 6.24
N ALA A 11 5.91 5.12 5.86
CA ALA A 11 6.87 4.05 6.11
C ALA A 11 7.08 3.81 7.62
N VAL A 12 7.26 4.88 8.41
CA VAL A 12 7.43 4.77 9.86
C VAL A 12 6.17 4.20 10.52
N VAL A 13 4.99 4.68 10.13
CA VAL A 13 3.71 4.23 10.69
C VAL A 13 3.47 2.74 10.37
N LEU A 14 3.64 2.33 9.10
CA LEU A 14 3.48 0.92 8.71
C LEU A 14 4.50 0.01 9.40
N ALA A 15 5.73 0.47 9.64
CA ALA A 15 6.72 -0.29 10.38
C ALA A 15 6.30 -0.45 11.86
N ALA A 16 5.77 0.61 12.48
CA ALA A 16 5.24 0.54 13.84
C ALA A 16 4.02 -0.41 13.93
N GLU A 17 3.12 -0.36 12.96
CA GLU A 17 1.98 -1.29 12.88
C GLU A 17 2.42 -2.73 12.67
N ALA A 18 3.44 -2.99 11.85
CA ALA A 18 3.99 -4.33 11.66
C ALA A 18 4.44 -4.94 12.99
N VAL A 19 5.14 -4.14 13.82
CA VAL A 19 5.56 -4.55 15.16
C VAL A 19 4.36 -4.74 16.08
N GLY A 20 3.40 -3.80 16.06
CA GLY A 20 2.18 -3.89 16.86
C GLY A 20 1.35 -5.14 16.56
N PHE A 21 1.12 -5.45 15.28
CA PHE A 21 0.40 -6.65 14.85
C PHE A 21 1.13 -7.95 15.22
N ALA A 22 2.45 -7.99 15.03
CA ALA A 22 3.25 -9.16 15.40
C ALA A 22 3.21 -9.43 16.90
N LEU A 23 3.42 -8.40 17.73
CA LEU A 23 3.39 -8.52 19.19
C LEU A 23 1.99 -8.86 19.71
N LEU A 24 0.94 -8.25 19.14
CA LEU A 24 -0.44 -8.52 19.55
C LEU A 24 -0.84 -9.96 19.26
N ASN A 25 -0.57 -10.45 18.05
CA ASN A 25 -0.91 -11.83 17.67
C ASN A 25 -0.03 -12.86 18.37
N TRP A 26 1.24 -12.56 18.62
CA TRP A 26 2.10 -13.38 19.47
C TRP A 26 1.52 -13.51 20.87
N PHE A 27 1.22 -12.38 21.51
CA PHE A 27 0.67 -12.36 22.86
C PHE A 27 -0.68 -13.09 22.95
N LEU A 28 -1.57 -12.87 21.97
CA LEU A 28 -2.86 -13.53 21.94
C LEU A 28 -2.72 -15.05 21.71
N GLY A 29 -1.78 -15.47 20.86
CA GLY A 29 -1.45 -16.89 20.66
C GLY A 29 -0.96 -17.56 21.94
N GLU A 30 -0.02 -16.92 22.66
CA GLU A 30 0.48 -17.42 23.94
C GLU A 30 -0.63 -17.53 24.99
N VAL A 31 -1.50 -16.52 25.08
CA VAL A 31 -2.65 -16.54 26.01
C VAL A 31 -3.60 -17.68 25.67
N VAL A 32 -3.91 -17.90 24.38
CA VAL A 32 -4.78 -19.00 23.93
C VAL A 32 -4.16 -20.37 24.25
N ASP A 33 -2.86 -20.54 24.00
CA ASP A 33 -2.14 -21.79 24.29
C ASP A 33 -2.18 -22.12 25.79
N ASN A 34 -2.03 -21.10 26.63
CA ASN A 34 -2.01 -21.24 28.08
C ASN A 34 -3.41 -21.44 28.69
N GLN A 35 -4.50 -21.25 27.94
CA GLN A 35 -5.88 -21.38 28.42
C GLN A 35 -6.43 -22.82 28.38
N ARG A 36 -5.73 -23.80 27.77
CA ARG A 36 -6.11 -25.25 27.68
C ARG A 36 -7.64 -25.49 27.64
N MET A 37 -8.36 -24.73 26.81
CA MET A 37 -9.81 -24.86 26.68
C MET A 37 -10.14 -25.72 25.46
N SER A 38 -10.99 -26.73 25.68
CA SER A 38 -11.62 -27.49 24.60
C SER A 38 -12.61 -26.60 23.85
N LEU A 39 -12.16 -25.93 22.79
CA LEU A 39 -13.01 -25.15 21.89
C LEU A 39 -13.75 -26.07 20.92
N ALA A 40 -14.79 -26.77 21.41
CA ALA A 40 -15.74 -27.53 20.59
C ALA A 40 -15.09 -28.48 19.55
N GLY A 41 -13.98 -29.14 19.91
CA GLY A 41 -13.26 -30.07 19.03
C GLY A 41 -12.31 -29.42 18.02
N LEU A 42 -12.15 -28.09 18.03
CA LEU A 42 -11.07 -27.41 17.33
C LEU A 42 -9.78 -27.54 18.14
N ASP A 43 -8.71 -27.93 17.45
CA ASP A 43 -7.38 -28.11 18.04
C ASP A 43 -6.82 -26.73 18.47
N PRO A 44 -6.66 -26.46 19.78
CA PRO A 44 -6.17 -25.17 20.28
C PRO A 44 -4.77 -24.83 19.74
N ASP A 45 -3.96 -25.85 19.50
CA ASP A 45 -2.62 -25.71 18.95
C ASP A 45 -2.69 -25.15 17.52
N ALA A 46 -3.67 -25.59 16.72
CA ALA A 46 -3.90 -25.08 15.37
C ALA A 46 -4.41 -23.62 15.37
N MET A 47 -5.23 -23.25 16.38
CA MET A 47 -5.74 -21.88 16.51
C MET A 47 -4.64 -20.90 16.96
N SER A 48 -3.84 -21.27 17.96
CA SER A 48 -2.69 -20.48 18.42
C SER A 48 -1.66 -20.31 17.30
N LEU A 49 -1.27 -21.42 16.64
CA LEU A 49 -0.34 -21.38 15.52
C LEU A 49 -0.88 -20.52 14.37
N GLY A 50 -2.17 -20.61 14.08
CA GLY A 50 -2.84 -19.79 13.07
C GLY A 50 -2.77 -18.29 13.37
N SER A 51 -3.06 -17.89 14.61
CA SER A 51 -2.95 -16.48 15.05
C SER A 51 -1.52 -15.96 14.96
N VAL A 52 -0.55 -16.72 15.47
CA VAL A 52 0.87 -16.33 15.42
C VAL A 52 1.35 -16.24 13.97
N ALA A 53 1.05 -17.25 13.15
CA ALA A 53 1.42 -17.27 11.73
C ALA A 53 0.80 -16.11 10.96
N LEU A 54 -0.49 -15.82 11.19
CA LEU A 54 -1.17 -14.68 10.57
C LEU A 54 -0.50 -13.37 10.99
N GLY A 55 -0.19 -13.20 12.27
CA GLY A 55 0.52 -12.03 12.80
C GLY A 55 1.88 -11.82 12.14
N VAL A 56 2.67 -12.89 12.00
CA VAL A 56 3.99 -12.84 11.37
C VAL A 56 3.88 -12.51 9.90
N VAL A 57 3.02 -13.20 9.14
CA VAL A 57 2.83 -12.96 7.70
C VAL A 57 2.36 -11.54 7.45
N PHE A 58 1.40 -11.06 8.23
CA PHE A 58 0.87 -9.71 8.11
C PHE A 58 1.91 -8.66 8.50
N GLY A 59 2.68 -8.89 9.57
CA GLY A 59 3.79 -8.03 9.97
C GLY A 59 4.87 -7.93 8.89
N LEU A 60 5.30 -9.05 8.31
CA LEU A 60 6.27 -9.06 7.20
C LEU A 60 5.73 -8.33 5.96
N TYR A 61 4.45 -8.50 5.65
CA TYR A 61 3.79 -7.80 4.57
C TYR A 61 3.79 -6.29 4.77
N LEU A 62 3.38 -5.81 5.95
CA LEU A 62 3.41 -4.39 6.30
C LEU A 62 4.83 -3.82 6.30
N LEU A 63 5.80 -4.56 6.83
CA LEU A 63 7.21 -4.16 6.81
C LEU A 63 7.74 -4.03 5.37
N THR A 64 7.36 -4.94 4.47
CA THR A 64 7.72 -4.85 3.05
C THR A 64 7.13 -3.60 2.41
N CYS A 65 5.87 -3.26 2.72
CA CYS A 65 5.24 -2.01 2.28
C CYS A 65 5.96 -0.77 2.83
N ALA A 66 6.34 -0.79 4.10
CA ALA A 66 7.11 0.26 4.75
C ALA A 66 8.46 0.50 4.05
N VAL A 67 9.20 -0.57 3.75
CA VAL A 67 10.49 -0.50 3.03
C VAL A 67 10.30 0.08 1.63
N VAL A 68 9.25 -0.32 0.91
CA VAL A 68 8.93 0.24 -0.41
C VAL A 68 8.71 1.75 -0.34
N LEU A 69 7.92 2.22 0.64
CA LEU A 69 7.65 3.65 0.83
C LEU A 69 8.88 4.42 1.30
N LEU A 70 9.70 3.83 2.17
CA LEU A 70 10.97 4.40 2.61
C LEU A 70 11.91 4.62 1.42
N VAL A 71 12.08 3.59 0.58
CA VAL A 71 12.93 3.67 -0.63
C VAL A 71 12.38 4.70 -1.61
N ALA A 72 11.06 4.76 -1.81
CA ALA A 72 10.42 5.77 -2.66
C ALA A 72 10.61 7.18 -2.11
N GLY A 73 10.49 7.40 -0.80
CA GLY A 73 10.70 8.68 -0.15
C GLY A 73 12.15 9.15 -0.19
N VAL A 74 13.11 8.26 0.05
CA VAL A 74 14.55 8.56 0.02
C VAL A 74 15.06 8.80 -1.40
N ARG A 75 14.68 7.95 -2.35
CA ARG A 75 15.11 8.06 -3.76
C ARG A 75 14.27 9.06 -4.56
N ASP A 76 13.13 9.47 -4.03
CA ASP A 76 12.12 10.31 -4.69
C ASP A 76 11.78 9.85 -6.11
N ARG A 77 11.77 8.53 -6.29
CA ARG A 77 11.47 7.87 -7.56
C ARG A 77 10.22 7.02 -7.37
N ALA A 78 9.35 7.03 -8.37
CA ALA A 78 8.12 6.25 -8.34
C ALA A 78 8.40 4.74 -8.11
N PRO A 79 7.59 4.07 -7.26
CA PRO A 79 7.70 2.63 -7.06
C PRO A 79 7.35 1.88 -8.35
N GLY A 80 7.99 0.72 -8.56
CA GLY A 80 7.75 -0.16 -9.69
C GLY A 80 6.32 -0.72 -9.73
N ARG A 81 5.94 -1.40 -10.82
CA ARG A 81 4.57 -1.94 -10.99
C ARG A 81 4.19 -2.90 -9.84
N PHE A 82 5.08 -3.83 -9.51
CA PHE A 82 4.87 -4.78 -8.42
C PHE A 82 4.68 -4.09 -7.07
N SER A 83 5.55 -3.12 -6.76
CA SER A 83 5.46 -2.30 -5.54
C SER A 83 4.14 -1.52 -5.45
N ARG A 84 3.60 -1.02 -6.57
CA ARG A 84 2.28 -0.37 -6.57
C ARG A 84 1.16 -1.35 -6.26
N VAL A 85 1.16 -2.55 -6.87
CA VAL A 85 0.16 -3.58 -6.56
C VAL A 85 0.22 -3.94 -5.08
N LEU A 86 1.42 -4.13 -4.53
CA LEU A 86 1.63 -4.40 -3.11
C LEU A 86 0.97 -3.34 -2.22
N LEU A 87 1.20 -2.06 -2.52
CA LEU A 87 0.63 -0.93 -1.76
C LEU A 87 -0.88 -0.77 -1.96
N ILE A 88 -1.42 -1.08 -3.15
CA ILE A 88 -2.87 -1.10 -3.40
C ILE A 88 -3.53 -2.18 -2.56
N VAL A 89 -2.97 -3.38 -2.54
CA VAL A 89 -3.46 -4.46 -1.66
C VAL A 89 -3.42 -4.00 -0.20
N CYS A 90 -2.40 -3.24 0.20
CA CYS A 90 -2.24 -2.76 1.57
C CYS A 90 -3.36 -1.79 1.93
N ALA A 91 -3.68 -0.88 1.00
CA ALA A 91 -4.80 0.04 1.14
C ALA A 91 -6.14 -0.70 1.24
N VAL A 92 -6.38 -1.71 0.39
CA VAL A 92 -7.61 -2.52 0.46
C VAL A 92 -7.75 -3.21 1.80
N VAL A 93 -6.66 -3.83 2.29
CA VAL A 93 -6.62 -4.49 3.60
C VAL A 93 -6.95 -3.50 4.72
N HIS A 94 -6.37 -2.29 4.72
CA HIS A 94 -6.68 -1.27 5.72
C HIS A 94 -8.13 -0.78 5.64
N ALA A 95 -8.70 -0.68 4.44
CA ALA A 95 -10.11 -0.33 4.28
C ALA A 95 -11.03 -1.39 4.89
N VAL A 96 -10.75 -2.67 4.64
CA VAL A 96 -11.48 -3.79 5.23
C VAL A 96 -11.34 -3.80 6.76
N LEU A 97 -10.12 -3.65 7.28
CA LEU A 97 -9.88 -3.55 8.72
C LEU A 97 -10.60 -2.34 9.33
N GLY A 98 -10.61 -1.18 8.64
CA GLY A 98 -11.36 -0.01 9.06
C GLY A 98 -12.86 -0.29 9.21
N ALA A 99 -13.45 -0.94 8.22
CA ALA A 99 -14.87 -1.31 8.24
C ALA A 99 -15.20 -2.28 9.39
N VAL A 100 -14.31 -3.20 9.73
CA VAL A 100 -14.50 -4.13 10.86
C VAL A 100 -14.30 -3.43 12.21
N THR A 101 -13.26 -2.60 12.33
CA THR A 101 -12.88 -1.96 13.59
C THR A 101 -13.87 -0.90 14.07
N VAL A 102 -14.56 -0.19 13.17
CA VAL A 102 -15.55 0.81 13.57
C VAL A 102 -16.71 0.18 14.36
N GLY A 103 -17.10 -1.06 14.04
CA GLY A 103 -18.15 -1.79 14.74
C GLY A 103 -17.68 -2.54 15.99
N LEU A 104 -16.47 -3.12 15.95
CA LEU A 104 -15.99 -4.02 17.02
C LEU A 104 -15.07 -3.37 18.06
N VAL A 105 -14.30 -2.35 17.67
CA VAL A 105 -13.22 -1.77 18.49
C VAL A 105 -13.53 -0.33 18.89
N GLY A 106 -14.04 0.47 17.95
CA GLY A 106 -14.53 1.82 18.18
C GLY A 106 -13.88 2.89 17.29
N TRP A 107 -14.36 4.12 17.45
CA TRP A 107 -14.05 5.25 16.57
C TRP A 107 -12.58 5.64 16.51
N ALA A 108 -11.85 5.56 17.62
CA ALA A 108 -10.43 5.93 17.66
C ALA A 108 -9.56 5.00 16.80
N ALA A 109 -9.79 3.68 16.91
CA ALA A 109 -9.08 2.68 16.10
C ALA A 109 -9.42 2.84 14.60
N PHE A 110 -10.70 3.08 14.29
CA PHE A 110 -11.13 3.39 12.94
C PHE A 110 -10.43 4.63 12.37
N ALA A 111 -10.38 5.73 13.13
CA ALA A 111 -9.73 6.97 12.71
C ALA A 111 -8.23 6.76 12.45
N PHE A 112 -7.55 5.98 13.30
CA PHE A 112 -6.16 5.60 13.09
C PHE A 112 -5.96 4.82 11.79
N LEU A 113 -6.77 3.78 11.54
CA LEU A 113 -6.68 3.01 10.28
C LEU A 113 -6.98 3.87 9.04
N MET A 114 -7.93 4.81 9.14
CA MET A 114 -8.22 5.75 8.05
C MET A 114 -7.07 6.74 7.81
N LEU A 115 -6.35 7.14 8.86
CA LEU A 115 -5.14 7.94 8.74
C LEU A 115 -4.05 7.18 7.97
N VAL A 116 -3.80 5.92 8.34
CA VAL A 116 -2.81 5.07 7.64
C VAL A 116 -3.22 4.84 6.18
N LEU A 117 -4.48 4.48 5.95
CA LEU A 117 -5.04 4.34 4.60
C LEU A 117 -4.83 5.61 3.77
N GLY A 118 -5.14 6.78 4.35
CA GLY A 118 -4.95 8.07 3.72
C GLY A 118 -3.49 8.34 3.36
N LEU A 119 -2.54 8.01 4.25
CA LEU A 119 -1.12 8.13 3.98
C LEU A 119 -0.66 7.24 2.81
N VAL A 120 -1.10 5.99 2.77
CA VAL A 120 -0.77 5.04 1.69
C VAL A 120 -1.34 5.51 0.36
N VAL A 121 -2.60 5.94 0.34
CA VAL A 121 -3.27 6.46 -0.88
C VAL A 121 -2.60 7.75 -1.36
N LEU A 122 -2.28 8.67 -0.44
CA LEU A 122 -1.60 9.91 -0.79
C LEU A 122 -0.19 9.66 -1.35
N ALA A 123 0.53 8.66 -0.84
CA ALA A 123 1.80 8.22 -1.42
C ALA A 123 1.62 7.61 -2.82
N LEU A 124 0.60 6.76 -3.03
CA LEU A 124 0.27 6.16 -4.33
C LEU A 124 -0.05 7.21 -5.39
N ILE A 125 -0.84 8.23 -5.03
CA ILE A 125 -1.18 9.35 -5.92
C ILE A 125 0.06 10.21 -6.17
N GLY A 126 0.82 10.56 -5.11
CA GLY A 126 1.98 11.44 -5.19
C GLY A 126 3.13 10.89 -6.05
N TYR A 127 3.28 9.56 -6.11
CA TYR A 127 4.23 8.87 -6.98
C TYR A 127 3.55 8.22 -8.21
N GLY A 128 2.26 8.49 -8.41
CA GLY A 128 1.40 7.94 -9.47
C GLY A 128 1.69 8.52 -10.85
N THR A 129 1.96 9.83 -10.89
CA THR A 129 1.86 10.70 -12.07
C THR A 129 2.98 10.56 -13.10
N ASP A 130 4.16 10.01 -12.75
CA ASP A 130 5.30 9.88 -13.69
C ASP A 130 5.03 8.94 -14.89
N ARG A 131 3.88 8.26 -14.94
CA ARG A 131 3.46 7.45 -16.08
C ARG A 131 2.69 8.22 -17.16
N GLY A 132 2.04 9.33 -16.83
CA GLY A 132 1.12 10.03 -17.75
C GLY A 132 1.82 10.75 -18.92
N THR A 133 3.12 11.06 -18.79
CA THR A 133 3.88 11.77 -19.83
C THR A 133 4.56 10.85 -20.84
N ALA A 134 4.70 9.55 -20.56
CA ALA A 134 5.37 8.60 -21.45
C ALA A 134 4.41 7.88 -22.42
N GLU A 135 3.14 7.70 -22.04
CA GLU A 135 2.14 7.01 -22.88
C GLU A 135 1.29 7.96 -23.75
N SER A 136 1.29 9.28 -23.47
CA SER A 136 0.52 10.26 -24.26
C SER A 136 1.24 10.80 -25.51
N GLY A 137 2.43 10.29 -25.83
CA GLY A 137 3.23 10.72 -26.99
C GLY A 137 3.19 9.78 -28.21
N ALA A 138 2.40 8.71 -28.15
CA ALA A 138 2.29 7.72 -29.24
C ALA A 138 0.87 7.75 -29.83
N GLY A 139 0.54 8.77 -30.62
CA GLY A 139 -0.77 8.81 -31.25
C GLY A 139 -1.16 10.10 -31.97
N GLU A 140 -0.24 10.78 -32.65
CA GLU A 140 -0.64 11.80 -33.62
C GLU A 140 0.08 11.54 -34.95
N PRO A 141 -0.61 10.99 -35.97
CA PRO A 141 -0.06 10.97 -37.32
C PRO A 141 -0.10 12.41 -37.82
N SER A 142 1.04 13.09 -37.78
CA SER A 142 1.24 14.36 -38.46
C SER A 142 0.91 14.16 -39.95
N GLY A 143 -0.22 14.72 -40.39
CA GLY A 143 -0.63 14.70 -41.78
C GLY A 143 0.43 15.36 -42.69
N PRO A 144 0.53 14.99 -43.97
CA PRO A 144 1.56 15.55 -44.84
C PRO A 144 1.32 17.05 -45.07
N ALA A 145 2.33 17.86 -44.74
CA ALA A 145 2.35 19.29 -45.00
C ALA A 145 2.24 19.61 -46.52
N PRO A 146 1.67 20.77 -46.91
CA PRO A 146 1.49 21.12 -48.32
C PRO A 146 2.84 21.32 -49.02
N ARG A 147 3.04 20.62 -50.14
CA ARG A 147 4.18 20.90 -51.05
C ARG A 147 3.99 22.27 -51.68
N THR A 148 4.90 23.17 -51.38
CA THR A 148 5.12 24.42 -52.11
C THR A 148 5.42 24.10 -53.57
N ALA A 149 4.57 24.61 -54.47
CA ALA A 149 4.84 24.60 -55.91
C ALA A 149 5.88 25.69 -56.23
N PRO A 150 6.96 25.41 -56.97
CA PRO A 150 7.82 26.45 -57.51
C PRO A 150 7.09 27.15 -58.66
N GLY A 151 7.10 28.48 -58.63
CA GLY A 151 6.50 29.32 -59.67
C GLY A 151 7.08 29.07 -61.05
N ALA A 152 6.20 29.11 -62.05
CA ALA A 152 6.56 29.39 -63.43
C ALA A 152 5.98 30.77 -63.78
N GLY A 153 6.88 31.74 -63.94
CA GLY A 153 6.61 33.04 -64.54
C GLY A 153 6.43 32.95 -66.07
N PRO A 154 6.16 34.09 -66.74
CA PRO A 154 5.30 34.16 -67.92
C PRO A 154 6.02 34.05 -69.27
N ALA A 155 5.31 33.57 -70.29
CA ALA A 155 5.38 33.96 -71.70
C ALA A 155 4.14 33.44 -72.44
#